data_AF-A0A7S1LR62-F1
#
_entry.id   AF-A0A7S1LR62-F1
#
_cell.length_a   1.000
_cell.length_b   1.000
_cell.length_c   1.000
_cell.angle_alpha   90.00
_cell.angle_beta   90.00
_cell.angle_gamma   90.00
#
_symmetry.space_group_name_H-M   'P 1'
#
loop_
_entity.id
_entity.type
_entity.pdbx_description
1 polymer ?
#
loop_
_entity_poly.entity_id
_entity_poly.type
_entity_poly.pdbx_seq_one_letter_code
_entity_poly.pdbx_strand_id
1 'polypeptide(L)'
;MAGNMLEELMPCACCGLGGACFYQRDFSLERHALAVLLLAAAGWCNTAGAALLVARIVLHGKVGILTEAVRRNGLMAITIAAFMVVHRTCLPGRRTYAVMTAVSAAFQLTRRPEWLKAYTRPVRVATGPLYVFAAVLALAQHSDGCQRYVARAGMSLVAVASTVLRPDNHEMLRLLGCVGIPMPSMQRSRWLHGMFMLVSMCCLVLVLLMDGAVAPSDAEKGEGISIWFMVMLAAIEVSRRMTRRHGAEHP
;
A
#
# COMPACT_ATOMS: atom_id res chain seq x y z
N MET A 1 32.03 -2.56 -8.88
CA MET A 1 30.72 -3.24 -8.88
C MET A 1 30.01 -3.20 -7.53
N ALA A 2 30.67 -3.47 -6.39
CA ALA A 2 30.01 -3.43 -5.07
C ALA A 2 29.45 -2.06 -4.64
N GLY A 3 30.05 -0.94 -5.11
CA GLY A 3 29.59 0.41 -4.81
C GLY A 3 28.14 0.66 -5.26
N ASN A 4 27.81 0.33 -6.51
CA ASN A 4 26.48 0.57 -7.08
C ASN A 4 25.38 -0.25 -6.39
N MET A 5 25.70 -1.44 -5.88
CA MET A 5 24.70 -2.30 -5.25
C MET A 5 24.21 -1.72 -3.91
N LEU A 6 25.11 -1.17 -3.10
CA LEU A 6 24.71 -0.54 -1.82
C LEU A 6 23.83 0.69 -2.08
N GLU A 7 24.18 1.46 -3.11
CA GLU A 7 23.46 2.65 -3.53
C GLU A 7 22.02 2.35 -3.97
N GLU A 8 21.81 1.22 -4.65
CA GLU A 8 20.49 0.78 -5.10
C GLU A 8 19.65 0.15 -3.97
N LEU A 9 20.29 -0.59 -3.05
CA LEU A 9 19.60 -1.32 -1.99
C LEU A 9 19.20 -0.45 -0.80
N MET A 10 19.99 0.57 -0.47
CA MET A 10 19.74 1.41 0.71
C MET A 10 18.37 2.09 0.69
N PRO A 11 17.91 2.72 -0.41
CA PRO A 11 16.57 3.30 -0.46
C PRO A 11 15.45 2.27 -0.35
N CYS A 12 15.67 1.06 -0.89
CA CYS A 12 14.72 -0.04 -0.80
C CYS A 12 14.56 -0.51 0.66
N ALA A 13 15.68 -0.67 1.37
CA ALA A 13 15.68 -1.00 2.79
C ALA A 13 15.01 0.09 3.63
N CYS A 14 15.31 1.37 3.35
CA CYS A 14 14.67 2.50 4.02
C CYS A 14 13.15 2.51 3.81
N CYS A 15 12.68 2.21 2.59
CA CYS A 15 11.26 2.10 2.28
C CYS A 15 10.59 0.96 3.07
N GLY A 16 11.23 -0.21 3.14
CA GLY A 16 10.75 -1.34 3.92
C GLY A 16 10.67 -1.05 5.42
N LEU A 17 11.73 -0.48 5.99
CA LEU A 17 11.79 -0.09 7.40
C LEU A 17 10.78 1.02 7.73
N GLY A 18 10.65 2.02 6.85
CA GLY A 18 9.67 3.09 6.98
C GLY A 18 8.25 2.54 7.00
N GLY A 19 7.92 1.62 6.09
CA GLY A 19 6.65 0.91 6.10
C GLY A 19 6.41 0.11 7.39
N ALA A 20 7.39 -0.68 7.83
CA ALA A 20 7.27 -1.46 9.06
C ALA A 20 7.06 -0.60 10.31
N CYS A 21 7.71 0.57 10.39
CA CYS A 21 7.52 1.54 11.46
C CYS A 21 6.14 2.20 11.40
N PHE A 22 5.73 2.66 10.22
CA PHE A 22 4.44 3.33 10.02
C PHE A 22 3.26 2.40 10.35
N TYR A 23 3.36 1.15 9.93
CA TYR A 23 2.27 0.18 10.06
C TYR A 23 2.31 -0.67 11.34
N GLN A 24 3.06 -0.26 12.36
CA GLN A 24 2.85 -0.83 13.70
C GLN A 24 1.45 -0.51 14.24
N ARG A 25 0.94 -1.39 15.11
CA ARG A 25 -0.40 -1.30 15.69
C ARG A 25 -0.52 -0.15 16.71
N ASP A 26 0.55 0.08 17.47
CA ASP A 26 0.57 1.10 18.52
C ASP A 26 1.03 2.42 17.90
N PHE A 27 0.15 3.40 17.77
CA PHE A 27 0.54 4.72 17.29
C PHE A 27 1.49 5.38 18.29
N SER A 28 2.55 5.99 17.78
CA SER A 28 3.46 6.86 18.51
C SER A 28 3.94 7.92 17.54
N LEU A 29 3.87 9.19 17.96
CA LEU A 29 4.32 10.32 17.15
C LEU A 29 5.78 10.14 16.73
N GLU A 30 6.63 9.72 17.66
CA GLU A 30 8.05 9.44 17.43
C GLU A 30 8.26 8.37 16.35
N ARG A 31 7.51 7.27 16.42
CA ARG A 31 7.56 6.20 15.40
C ARG A 31 7.11 6.68 14.03
N HIS A 32 6.07 7.49 13.96
CA HIS A 32 5.57 8.04 12.69
C HIS A 32 6.55 9.06 12.11
N ALA A 33 7.14 9.93 12.95
CA ALA A 33 8.20 10.83 12.53
C ALA A 33 9.40 10.06 11.97
N LEU A 34 9.83 9.00 12.65
CA LEU A 34 10.88 8.11 12.16
C LEU A 34 10.51 7.44 10.84
N ALA A 35 9.28 6.94 10.70
CA ALA A 35 8.80 6.36 9.46
C ALA A 35 8.82 7.36 8.29
N VAL A 36 8.35 8.59 8.51
CA VAL A 36 8.38 9.67 7.51
C VAL A 36 9.82 10.00 7.12
N LEU A 37 10.74 10.09 8.09
CA LEU A 37 12.16 10.31 7.83
C LEU A 37 12.75 9.18 6.96
N LEU A 38 12.49 7.92 7.28
CA LEU A 38 12.95 6.77 6.49
C LEU A 38 12.38 6.77 5.07
N LEU A 39 11.10 7.11 4.89
CA LEU A 39 10.47 7.23 3.58
C LEU A 39 11.03 8.42 2.79
N ALA A 40 11.32 9.55 3.46
CA ALA A 40 11.97 10.69 2.85
C ALA A 40 13.40 10.35 2.39
N ALA A 41 14.18 9.61 3.19
CA ALA A 41 15.48 9.09 2.76
C ALA A 41 15.37 8.13 1.57
N ALA A 42 14.32 7.30 1.51
CA ALA A 42 14.10 6.41 0.37
C ALA A 42 13.79 7.19 -0.93
N GLY A 43 13.12 8.35 -0.81
CA GLY A 43 12.86 9.26 -1.93
C GLY A 43 14.04 10.15 -2.31
N TRP A 44 14.98 10.38 -1.39
CA TRP A 44 16.17 11.19 -1.67
C TRP A 44 17.17 10.37 -2.50
N CYS A 45 17.36 10.75 -3.77
CA CYS A 45 18.21 10.02 -4.72
C CYS A 45 19.72 10.04 -4.39
N ASN A 46 20.15 10.72 -3.31
CA ASN A 46 21.56 10.75 -2.90
C ASN A 46 21.79 9.76 -1.75
N THR A 47 22.61 8.75 -2.03
CA THR A 47 22.98 7.64 -1.15
C THR A 47 23.69 8.12 0.11
N ALA A 48 24.47 9.21 0.01
CA ALA A 48 25.08 9.86 1.16
C ALA A 48 24.04 10.48 2.11
N GLY A 49 22.96 11.05 1.57
CA GLY A 49 21.86 11.63 2.37
C GLY A 49 21.07 10.57 3.13
N ALA A 50 20.74 9.46 2.46
CA ALA A 50 20.10 8.31 3.09
C ALA A 50 21.01 7.70 4.18
N ALA A 51 22.30 7.51 3.89
CA ALA A 51 23.26 6.99 4.84
C ALA A 51 23.44 7.90 6.08
N LEU A 52 23.52 9.22 5.88
CA LEU A 52 23.58 10.19 6.99
C LEU A 52 22.32 10.16 7.85
N LEU A 53 21.14 10.02 7.25
CA LEU A 53 19.90 9.93 8.00
C LEU A 53 19.83 8.63 8.81
N VAL A 54 20.19 7.49 8.21
CA VAL A 54 20.28 6.20 8.91
C VAL A 54 21.31 6.29 10.04
N ALA A 55 22.48 6.89 9.81
CA ALA A 55 23.48 7.12 10.83
C ALA A 55 22.93 7.99 11.97
N ARG A 56 22.19 9.07 11.68
CA ARG A 56 21.51 9.87 12.72
C ARG A 56 20.48 9.07 13.51
N ILE A 57 19.71 8.21 12.85
CA ILE A 57 18.73 7.35 13.52
C ILE A 57 19.43 6.40 14.51
N VAL A 58 20.58 5.84 14.11
CA VAL A 58 21.41 4.99 14.99
C VAL A 58 22.01 5.81 16.13
N LEU A 59 22.62 6.96 15.83
CA LEU A 59 23.29 7.83 16.82
C LEU A 59 22.32 8.40 17.87
N HIS A 60 21.06 8.67 17.50
CA HIS A 60 20.03 9.14 18.44
C HIS A 60 19.35 8.01 19.23
N GLY A 61 19.93 6.80 19.25
CA GLY A 61 19.45 5.69 20.07
C GLY A 61 18.07 5.13 19.66
N LYS A 62 17.60 5.46 18.45
CA LYS A 62 16.29 4.99 17.94
C LYS A 62 16.34 3.54 17.42
N VAL A 63 17.48 2.86 17.56
CA VAL A 63 17.69 1.47 17.16
C VAL A 63 16.68 0.54 17.82
N GLY A 64 16.35 0.74 19.10
CA GLY A 64 15.36 -0.09 19.80
C GLY A 64 13.97 -0.06 19.13
N ILE A 65 13.56 1.11 18.64
CA ILE A 65 12.29 1.30 17.92
C ILE A 65 12.32 0.55 16.59
N LEU A 66 13.42 0.66 15.83
CA LEU A 66 13.59 -0.05 14.57
C LEU A 66 13.61 -1.56 14.76
N THR A 67 14.36 -2.05 15.73
CA THR A 67 14.45 -3.48 16.03
C THR A 67 13.08 -4.03 16.39
N GLU A 68 12.29 -3.31 17.19
CA GLU A 68 10.93 -3.71 17.52
C GLU A 68 9.98 -3.65 16.31
N ALA A 69 10.16 -2.67 15.42
CA ALA A 69 9.43 -2.61 14.15
C ALA A 69 9.73 -3.81 13.25
N VAL A 70 11.00 -4.16 13.07
CA VAL A 70 11.41 -5.34 12.29
C VAL A 70 10.97 -6.63 12.96
N ARG A 71 11.05 -6.74 14.29
CA ARG A 71 10.61 -7.94 15.02
C ARG A 71 9.12 -8.21 14.82
N ARG A 72 8.28 -7.16 14.87
CA ARG A 72 6.82 -7.29 14.72
C ARG A 72 6.35 -7.35 13.26
N ASN A 73 7.02 -6.62 12.36
CA ASN A 73 6.60 -6.39 10.97
C ASN A 73 7.70 -6.77 9.96
N GLY A 74 8.60 -7.70 10.28
CA GLY A 74 9.76 -8.03 9.44
C GLY A 74 9.38 -8.50 8.04
N LEU A 75 8.33 -9.33 7.94
CA LEU A 75 7.82 -9.79 6.64
C LEU A 75 7.34 -8.61 5.77
N MET A 76 6.71 -7.60 6.39
CA MET A 76 6.28 -6.38 5.69
C MET A 76 7.47 -5.56 5.21
N ALA A 77 8.49 -5.37 6.07
CA ALA A 77 9.71 -4.67 5.70
C ALA A 77 10.39 -5.32 4.49
N ILE A 78 10.57 -6.64 4.55
CA ILE A 78 11.18 -7.43 3.48
C ILE A 78 10.34 -7.35 2.20
N THR A 79 9.02 -7.50 2.31
CA THR A 79 8.11 -7.46 1.15
C THR A 79 8.18 -6.13 0.41
N ILE A 80 8.12 -5.01 1.14
CA ILE A 80 8.22 -3.66 0.55
C ILE A 80 9.61 -3.45 -0.05
N ALA A 81 10.67 -3.82 0.67
CA ALA A 81 12.04 -3.66 0.17
C ALA A 81 12.28 -4.48 -1.10
N ALA A 82 11.88 -5.75 -1.12
CA ALA A 82 12.00 -6.64 -2.27
C ALA A 82 11.23 -6.09 -3.48
N PHE A 83 10.01 -5.59 -3.28
CA PHE A 83 9.26 -4.93 -4.33
C PHE A 83 9.99 -3.71 -4.90
N MET A 84 10.56 -2.85 -4.04
CA MET A 84 11.31 -1.68 -4.48
C MET A 84 12.56 -2.07 -5.28
N VAL A 85 13.26 -3.15 -4.87
CA VAL A 85 14.38 -3.72 -5.63
C VAL A 85 13.90 -4.18 -7.01
N VAL A 86 12.90 -5.07 -7.06
CA VAL A 86 12.35 -5.61 -8.32
C VAL A 86 11.88 -4.50 -9.25
N HIS A 87 11.22 -3.47 -8.73
CA HIS A 87 10.79 -2.34 -9.52
C HIS A 87 11.97 -1.57 -10.13
N ARG A 88 13.03 -1.34 -9.35
CA ARG A 88 14.20 -0.58 -9.80
C ARG A 88 15.08 -1.37 -10.76
N THR A 89 15.23 -2.68 -10.57
CA THR A 89 16.21 -3.49 -11.30
C THR A 89 15.63 -4.34 -12.41
N CYS A 90 14.43 -4.92 -12.24
CA CYS A 90 13.91 -5.95 -13.14
C CYS A 90 12.78 -5.47 -14.03
N LEU A 91 11.85 -4.68 -13.48
CA LEU A 91 10.63 -4.28 -14.17
C LEU A 91 10.30 -2.80 -13.92
N PRO A 92 11.14 -1.87 -14.42
CA PRO A 92 10.81 -0.46 -14.36
C PRO A 92 9.60 -0.17 -15.24
N GLY A 93 8.54 0.40 -14.67
CA GLY A 93 7.38 0.85 -15.45
C GLY A 93 6.05 0.78 -14.71
N ARG A 94 5.05 1.41 -15.33
CA ARG A 94 3.69 1.56 -14.77
C ARG A 94 2.99 0.23 -14.52
N ARG A 95 3.21 -0.74 -15.41
CA ARG A 95 2.59 -2.08 -15.35
C ARG A 95 2.97 -2.85 -14.08
N THR A 96 4.22 -2.74 -13.63
CA THR A 96 4.70 -3.41 -12.41
C THR A 96 3.93 -2.96 -11.19
N TYR A 97 3.68 -1.66 -11.06
CA TYR A 97 2.88 -1.11 -9.97
C TYR A 97 1.42 -1.54 -10.04
N ALA A 98 0.82 -1.56 -11.23
CA ALA A 98 -0.55 -2.05 -11.42
C ALA A 98 -0.70 -3.52 -11.03
N VAL A 99 0.21 -4.39 -11.50
CA VAL A 99 0.20 -5.83 -11.17
C VAL A 99 0.39 -6.05 -9.67
N MET A 100 1.35 -5.37 -9.04
CA MET A 100 1.60 -5.51 -7.61
C MET A 100 0.45 -4.99 -6.76
N THR A 101 -0.18 -3.89 -7.20
CA THR A 101 -1.41 -3.37 -6.60
C THR A 101 -2.52 -4.40 -6.67
N ALA A 102 -2.73 -5.02 -7.84
CA ALA A 102 -3.74 -6.04 -8.05
C ALA A 102 -3.52 -7.30 -7.21
N VAL A 103 -2.30 -7.85 -7.21
CA VAL A 103 -1.93 -9.01 -6.40
C VAL A 103 -2.13 -8.73 -4.92
N SER A 104 -1.68 -7.56 -4.44
CA SER A 104 -1.85 -7.16 -3.05
C SER A 104 -3.34 -7.05 -2.67
N ALA A 105 -4.17 -6.46 -3.54
CA ALA A 105 -5.61 -6.42 -3.31
C ALA A 105 -6.27 -7.79 -3.32
N ALA A 106 -5.85 -8.71 -4.19
CA ALA A 106 -6.36 -10.06 -4.22
C ALA A 106 -6.22 -10.70 -2.84
N PHE A 107 -5.02 -10.61 -2.25
CA PHE A 107 -4.80 -11.04 -0.87
C PHE A 107 -5.69 -10.28 0.13
N GLN A 108 -5.82 -8.94 0.03
CA GLN A 108 -6.67 -8.17 0.94
C GLN A 108 -8.15 -8.57 0.90
N LEU A 109 -8.63 -8.94 -0.27
CA LEU A 109 -10.02 -9.30 -0.56
C LEU A 109 -10.32 -10.77 -0.24
N THR A 110 -9.30 -11.62 -0.09
CA THR A 110 -9.46 -12.98 0.44
C THR A 110 -9.97 -12.94 1.87
N ARG A 111 -11.30 -13.03 2.01
CA ARG A 111 -12.02 -13.02 3.31
C ARG A 111 -12.67 -14.34 3.63
N ARG A 112 -12.89 -15.19 2.63
CA ARG A 112 -13.51 -16.51 2.78
C ARG A 112 -12.83 -17.52 1.86
N PRO A 113 -12.86 -18.81 2.21
CA PRO A 113 -13.30 -19.37 3.51
C PRO A 113 -12.40 -18.92 4.68
N GLU A 114 -12.89 -19.05 5.93
CA GLU A 114 -12.17 -18.52 7.11
C GLU A 114 -10.79 -19.18 7.30
N TRP A 115 -10.64 -20.47 6.97
CA TRP A 115 -9.34 -21.15 7.01
C TRP A 115 -8.33 -20.51 6.05
N LEU A 116 -8.76 -20.12 4.84
CA LEU A 116 -7.88 -19.50 3.85
C LEU A 116 -7.49 -18.08 4.28
N LYS A 117 -8.44 -17.33 4.86
CA LYS A 117 -8.18 -16.01 5.44
C LYS A 117 -7.20 -16.09 6.61
N ALA A 118 -7.29 -17.12 7.44
CA ALA A 118 -6.35 -17.36 8.54
C ALA A 118 -4.96 -17.73 8.00
N TYR A 119 -4.89 -18.64 7.03
CA TYR A 119 -3.66 -19.08 6.38
C TYR A 119 -2.94 -17.93 5.67
N THR A 120 -3.68 -17.11 4.91
CA THR A 120 -3.12 -15.96 4.18
C THR A 120 -2.90 -14.73 5.05
N ARG A 121 -3.28 -14.76 6.35
CA ARG A 121 -3.17 -13.59 7.24
C ARG A 121 -1.77 -12.96 7.26
N PRO A 122 -0.66 -13.70 7.38
CA PRO A 122 0.68 -13.09 7.40
C PRO A 122 0.99 -12.34 6.10
N VAL A 123 0.66 -12.94 4.96
CA VAL A 123 0.84 -12.33 3.63
C VAL A 123 -0.05 -11.09 3.50
N ARG A 124 -1.31 -11.14 3.95
CA ARG A 124 -2.24 -10.00 3.95
C ARG A 124 -1.73 -8.85 4.80
N VAL A 125 -1.17 -9.13 5.97
CA VAL A 125 -0.58 -8.08 6.81
C VAL A 125 0.62 -7.43 6.11
N ALA A 126 1.51 -8.23 5.50
CA ALA A 126 2.69 -7.72 4.81
C ALA A 126 2.36 -6.95 3.52
N THR A 127 1.38 -7.42 2.76
CA THR A 127 0.99 -6.85 1.45
C THR A 127 0.02 -5.66 1.56
N GLY A 128 -0.56 -5.40 2.72
CA GLY A 128 -1.46 -4.25 2.90
C GLY A 128 -0.76 -2.91 2.64
N PRO A 129 0.39 -2.65 3.27
CA PRO A 129 1.21 -1.48 2.95
C PRO A 129 1.77 -1.50 1.54
N LEU A 130 2.13 -2.68 1.02
CA LEU A 130 2.58 -2.81 -0.36
C LEU A 130 1.54 -2.33 -1.36
N TYR A 131 0.26 -2.67 -1.14
CA TYR A 131 -0.86 -2.12 -1.91
C TYR A 131 -0.84 -0.60 -1.90
N VAL A 132 -0.68 0.02 -0.72
CA VAL A 132 -0.68 1.48 -0.56
C VAL A 132 0.46 2.11 -1.37
N PHE A 133 1.68 1.60 -1.23
CA PHE A 133 2.84 2.10 -1.97
C PHE A 133 2.65 1.91 -3.48
N ALA A 134 2.29 0.71 -3.92
CA ALA A 134 2.12 0.40 -5.33
C ALA A 134 0.98 1.21 -5.97
N ALA A 135 -0.14 1.40 -5.27
CA ALA A 135 -1.27 2.18 -5.77
C ALA A 135 -0.90 3.67 -5.90
N VAL A 136 -0.25 4.24 -4.89
CA VAL A 136 0.19 5.65 -4.94
C VAL A 136 1.19 5.86 -6.07
N LEU A 137 2.18 4.98 -6.21
CA LEU A 137 3.19 5.07 -7.27
C LEU A 137 2.58 4.89 -8.66
N ALA A 138 1.64 3.95 -8.84
CA ALA A 138 0.93 3.76 -10.10
C ALA A 138 0.10 5.01 -10.49
N LEU A 139 -0.63 5.58 -9.53
CA LEU A 139 -1.45 6.77 -9.78
C LEU A 139 -0.60 8.01 -10.02
N ALA A 140 0.51 8.18 -9.30
CA ALA A 140 1.41 9.32 -9.44
C ALA A 140 2.05 9.43 -10.85
N GLN A 141 2.15 8.31 -11.57
CA GLN A 141 2.67 8.29 -12.94
C GLN A 141 1.71 8.85 -14.00
N HIS A 142 0.47 9.21 -13.61
CA HIS A 142 -0.55 9.77 -14.49
C HIS A 142 -0.77 11.25 -14.15
N SER A 143 0.17 12.10 -14.54
CA SER A 143 0.20 13.53 -14.19
C SER A 143 -0.57 14.43 -15.16
N ASP A 144 -1.02 13.90 -16.30
CA ASP A 144 -1.43 14.71 -17.45
C ASP A 144 -2.90 14.48 -17.84
N GLY A 145 -3.50 15.48 -18.47
CA GLY A 145 -4.88 15.44 -18.97
C GLY A 145 -5.95 15.20 -17.90
N CYS A 146 -7.08 14.60 -18.33
CA CYS A 146 -8.22 14.26 -17.45
C CYS A 146 -7.85 13.19 -16.40
N GLN A 147 -6.94 12.28 -16.75
CA GLN A 147 -6.47 11.19 -15.87
C GLN A 147 -5.85 11.73 -14.57
N ARG A 148 -5.23 12.91 -14.60
CA ARG A 148 -4.64 13.56 -13.43
C ARG A 148 -5.63 13.75 -12.28
N TYR A 149 -6.87 14.12 -12.57
CA TYR A 149 -7.89 14.37 -11.53
C TYR A 149 -8.30 13.06 -10.86
N VAL A 150 -8.52 12.02 -11.66
CA VAL A 150 -8.84 10.66 -11.16
C VAL A 150 -7.68 10.10 -10.36
N ALA A 151 -6.45 10.29 -10.83
CA ALA A 151 -5.24 9.86 -10.15
C ALA A 151 -5.07 10.53 -8.78
N ARG A 152 -5.26 11.85 -8.71
CA ARG A 152 -5.20 12.63 -7.45
C ARG A 152 -6.29 12.21 -6.46
N ALA A 153 -7.51 11.99 -6.95
CA ALA A 153 -8.59 11.48 -6.12
C ALA A 153 -8.23 10.09 -5.55
N GLY A 154 -7.75 9.18 -6.40
CA GLY A 154 -7.28 7.85 -6.00
C GLY A 154 -6.18 7.91 -4.93
N MET A 155 -5.14 8.74 -5.14
CA MET A 155 -4.04 8.90 -4.17
C MET A 155 -4.54 9.45 -2.83
N SER A 156 -5.43 10.44 -2.87
CA SER A 156 -6.03 11.03 -1.67
C SER A 156 -6.84 9.99 -0.89
N LEU A 157 -7.63 9.17 -1.60
CA LEU A 157 -8.39 8.08 -0.98
C LEU A 157 -7.48 7.03 -0.33
N VAL A 158 -6.41 6.60 -1.01
CA VAL A 158 -5.42 5.67 -0.42
C VAL A 158 -4.76 6.29 0.81
N ALA A 159 -4.34 7.55 0.74
CA ALA A 159 -3.72 8.24 1.87
C ALA A 159 -4.66 8.32 3.06
N VAL A 160 -5.91 8.78 2.87
CA VAL A 160 -6.90 8.87 3.95
C VAL A 160 -7.25 7.49 4.49
N ALA A 161 -7.39 6.47 3.64
CA ALA A 161 -7.70 5.11 4.07
C ALA A 161 -6.59 4.51 4.94
N SER A 162 -5.33 4.67 4.52
CA SER A 162 -4.17 4.07 5.16
C SER A 162 -3.70 4.79 6.42
N THR A 163 -4.04 6.08 6.57
CA THR A 163 -3.60 6.91 7.70
C THR A 163 -4.74 7.17 8.69
N VAL A 164 -5.78 7.87 8.24
CA VAL A 164 -6.89 8.38 9.05
C VAL A 164 -7.90 7.30 9.39
N LEU A 165 -8.37 6.55 8.39
CA LEU A 165 -9.41 5.54 8.56
C LEU A 165 -8.86 4.18 8.98
N ARG A 166 -7.56 4.10 9.28
CA ARG A 166 -6.92 2.84 9.65
C ARG A 166 -7.58 2.28 10.92
N PRO A 167 -8.14 1.05 10.91
CA PRO A 167 -8.93 0.52 12.02
C PRO A 167 -8.23 0.46 13.38
N ASP A 168 -6.91 0.39 13.35
CA ASP A 168 -6.06 0.27 14.55
C ASP A 168 -5.46 1.62 15.00
N ASN A 169 -5.77 2.73 14.30
CA ASN A 169 -5.17 4.03 14.55
C ASN A 169 -6.10 4.96 15.36
N HIS A 170 -6.41 4.57 16.60
CA HIS A 170 -7.27 5.35 17.48
C HIS A 170 -6.71 6.75 17.80
N GLU A 171 -5.39 6.90 17.79
CA GLU A 171 -4.74 8.16 18.11
C GLU A 171 -4.92 9.20 16.99
N MET A 172 -4.84 8.81 15.72
CA MET A 172 -5.15 9.72 14.62
C MET A 172 -6.61 10.19 14.65
N LEU A 173 -7.53 9.31 15.03
CA LEU A 173 -8.93 9.71 15.25
C LEU A 173 -9.06 10.70 16.41
N ARG A 174 -8.25 10.56 17.48
CA ARG A 174 -8.19 11.53 18.60
C ARG A 174 -7.71 12.89 18.13
N LEU A 175 -6.65 12.95 17.34
CA LEU A 175 -6.15 14.20 16.77
C LEU A 175 -7.22 14.91 15.92
N LEU A 176 -8.00 14.17 15.13
CA LEU A 176 -9.11 14.76 14.36
C LEU A 176 -10.25 15.27 15.25
N GLY A 177 -10.53 14.56 16.36
CA GLY A 177 -11.48 15.01 17.37
C GLY A 177 -11.09 16.36 18.00
N CYS A 178 -9.78 16.62 18.17
CA CYS A 178 -9.28 17.91 18.65
C CYS A 178 -9.57 19.08 17.70
N VAL A 179 -9.81 18.80 16.41
CA VAL A 179 -10.16 19.80 15.38
C VAL A 179 -11.69 19.88 15.19
N GLY A 180 -12.48 19.26 16.07
CA GLY A 180 -13.94 19.31 16.04
C GLY A 180 -14.58 18.37 15.01
N ILE A 181 -13.82 17.44 14.42
CA ILE A 181 -14.37 16.45 13.49
C ILE A 181 -14.97 15.30 14.32
N PRO A 182 -16.28 14.99 14.15
CA PRO A 182 -16.92 13.93 14.93
C PRO A 182 -16.27 12.57 14.63
N MET A 183 -15.88 11.86 15.68
CA MET A 183 -15.26 10.54 15.55
C MET A 183 -16.26 9.53 14.99
N PRO A 184 -15.95 8.84 13.87
CA PRO A 184 -16.75 7.73 13.41
C PRO A 184 -16.64 6.56 14.41
N SER A 185 -17.73 5.81 14.59
CA SER A 185 -17.69 4.55 15.34
C SER A 185 -16.67 3.58 14.70
N MET A 186 -16.12 2.65 15.49
CA MET A 186 -15.13 1.68 15.00
C MET A 186 -15.65 0.88 13.79
N GLN A 187 -16.93 0.51 13.80
CA GLN A 187 -17.58 -0.18 12.70
C GLN A 187 -17.65 0.70 11.44
N ARG A 188 -18.02 1.97 11.60
CA ARG A 188 -18.09 2.93 10.50
C ARG A 188 -16.70 3.20 9.91
N SER A 189 -15.68 3.36 10.75
CA SER A 189 -14.29 3.54 10.31
C SER A 189 -13.79 2.37 9.47
N ARG A 190 -14.01 1.12 9.91
CA ARG A 190 -13.66 -0.09 9.13
C ARG A 190 -14.37 -0.14 7.78
N TRP A 191 -15.65 0.26 7.74
CA TRP A 191 -16.42 0.30 6.50
C TRP A 191 -15.88 1.37 5.54
N LEU A 192 -15.67 2.60 6.04
CA LEU A 192 -15.09 3.70 5.27
C LEU A 192 -13.70 3.37 4.74
N HIS A 193 -12.84 2.77 5.55
CA HIS A 193 -11.52 2.28 5.14
C HIS A 193 -11.63 1.33 3.95
N GLY A 194 -12.45 0.28 4.08
CA GLY A 194 -12.67 -0.68 3.00
C GLY A 194 -13.23 -0.02 1.73
N MET A 195 -14.13 0.95 1.87
CA MET A 195 -14.70 1.67 0.74
C MET A 195 -13.71 2.58 0.05
N PHE A 196 -12.90 3.33 0.79
CA PHE A 196 -11.88 4.20 0.21
C PHE A 196 -10.82 3.38 -0.53
N MET A 197 -10.42 2.24 0.03
CA MET A 197 -9.51 1.30 -0.63
C MET A 197 -10.13 0.77 -1.94
N LEU A 198 -11.40 0.37 -1.93
CA LEU A 198 -12.08 -0.09 -3.14
C LEU A 198 -12.22 1.01 -4.20
N VAL A 199 -12.65 2.22 -3.81
CA VAL A 199 -12.82 3.34 -4.75
C VAL A 199 -11.46 3.74 -5.32
N SER A 200 -10.40 3.77 -4.51
CA SER A 200 -9.05 4.03 -5.03
C SER A 200 -8.59 2.99 -6.05
N MET A 201 -8.99 1.72 -5.87
CA MET A 201 -8.76 0.68 -6.87
C MET A 201 -9.52 0.94 -8.16
N CYS A 202 -10.80 1.30 -8.06
CA CYS A 202 -11.58 1.68 -9.24
C CYS A 202 -10.96 2.88 -9.97
N CYS A 203 -10.43 3.88 -9.25
CA CYS A 203 -9.69 4.98 -9.84
C CYS A 203 -8.45 4.49 -10.59
N LEU A 204 -7.68 3.57 -10.01
CA LEU A 204 -6.51 2.99 -10.68
C LEU A 204 -6.90 2.24 -11.95
N VAL A 205 -7.93 1.40 -11.91
CA VAL A 205 -8.44 0.70 -13.10
C VAL A 205 -8.87 1.69 -14.16
N LEU A 206 -9.65 2.71 -13.77
CA LEU A 206 -10.16 3.70 -14.70
C LEU A 206 -9.01 4.43 -15.40
N VAL A 207 -7.99 4.83 -14.64
CA VAL A 207 -6.78 5.44 -15.19
C VAL A 207 -6.07 4.51 -16.15
N LEU A 208 -5.90 3.22 -15.81
CA LEU A 208 -5.27 2.24 -16.69
C LEU A 208 -6.07 1.98 -17.97
N LEU A 209 -7.40 1.97 -17.89
CA LEU A 209 -8.30 1.84 -19.04
C LEU A 209 -8.23 3.09 -19.93
N MET A 210 -8.19 4.28 -19.33
CA MET A 210 -8.01 5.53 -20.06
C MET A 210 -6.64 5.60 -20.76
N ASP A 211 -5.59 5.05 -20.16
CA ASP A 211 -4.26 4.97 -20.78
C ASP A 211 -4.27 3.99 -21.97
N GLY A 212 -4.92 2.84 -21.82
CA GLY A 212 -5.10 1.85 -22.90
C GLY A 212 -6.00 2.32 -24.05
N ALA A 213 -7.00 3.16 -23.77
CA ALA A 213 -7.87 3.75 -24.79
C ALA A 213 -7.19 4.87 -25.61
N VAL A 214 -6.10 5.45 -25.10
CA VAL A 214 -5.38 6.58 -25.74
C VAL A 214 -4.18 6.12 -26.57
N ALA A 215 -3.73 4.86 -26.46
CA ALA A 215 -2.56 4.36 -27.18
C ALA A 215 -2.82 3.06 -27.98
N PRO A 216 -3.40 3.13 -29.20
CA PRO A 216 -3.27 2.07 -30.18
C PRO A 216 -2.03 2.34 -31.04
N SER A 217 -0.84 1.93 -30.59
CA SER A 217 0.30 1.79 -31.52
C SER A 217 1.21 0.60 -31.27
N ASP A 218 1.08 -0.15 -30.17
CA ASP A 218 1.81 -1.42 -29.95
C ASP A 218 0.91 -2.47 -29.26
N ALA A 219 -0.33 -2.55 -29.74
CA ALA A 219 -1.38 -3.42 -29.22
C ALA A 219 -1.19 -4.87 -29.68
N GLU A 220 -0.34 -5.63 -28.99
CA GLU A 220 -0.45 -7.10 -29.06
C GLU A 220 -0.18 -7.86 -27.75
N LYS A 221 0.04 -7.19 -26.61
CA LYS A 221 0.27 -7.89 -25.32
C LYS A 221 -0.44 -7.27 -24.10
N GLY A 222 -1.35 -6.33 -24.30
CA GLY A 222 -1.94 -5.51 -23.23
C GLY A 222 -3.34 -5.91 -22.75
N GLU A 223 -4.10 -6.67 -23.54
CA GLU A 223 -5.55 -6.87 -23.28
C GLU A 223 -5.85 -7.83 -22.12
N GLY A 224 -4.95 -8.78 -21.84
CA GLY A 224 -5.20 -9.82 -20.83
C GLY A 224 -5.35 -9.29 -19.39
N ILE A 225 -4.55 -8.30 -18.98
CA ILE A 225 -4.45 -7.91 -17.56
C ILE A 225 -5.72 -7.17 -17.09
N SER A 226 -6.37 -6.36 -17.95
CA SER A 226 -7.58 -5.63 -17.60
C SER A 226 -8.79 -6.56 -17.41
N ILE A 227 -8.92 -7.58 -18.27
CA ILE A 227 -9.98 -8.58 -18.22
C ILE A 227 -9.83 -9.47 -16.99
N TRP A 228 -8.62 -9.97 -16.71
CA TRP A 228 -8.38 -10.79 -15.51
C TRP A 228 -8.63 -10.03 -14.20
N PHE A 229 -8.33 -8.72 -14.17
CA PHE A 229 -8.62 -7.88 -13.00
C PHE A 229 -10.13 -7.68 -12.78
N MET A 230 -10.89 -7.42 -13.86
CA MET A 230 -12.35 -7.33 -13.82
C MET A 230 -13.00 -8.67 -13.44
N VAL A 231 -12.48 -9.79 -13.95
CA VAL A 231 -12.92 -11.15 -13.60
C VAL A 231 -12.63 -11.45 -12.13
N MET A 232 -11.47 -11.04 -11.60
CA MET A 232 -11.13 -11.23 -10.19
C MET A 232 -12.03 -10.39 -9.27
N LEU A 233 -12.28 -9.12 -9.59
CA LEU A 233 -13.21 -8.27 -8.84
C LEU A 233 -14.65 -8.81 -8.90
N ALA A 234 -15.10 -9.26 -10.07
CA ALA A 234 -16.41 -9.89 -10.24
C ALA A 234 -16.51 -11.20 -9.44
N ALA A 235 -15.48 -12.05 -9.48
CA ALA A 235 -15.43 -13.30 -8.71
C ALA A 235 -15.46 -13.04 -7.19
N ILE A 236 -14.79 -11.99 -6.71
CA ILE A 236 -14.81 -11.57 -5.30
C ILE A 236 -16.20 -11.07 -4.89
N GLU A 237 -16.88 -10.29 -5.72
CA GLU A 237 -18.24 -9.82 -5.44
C GLU A 237 -19.28 -10.96 -5.53
N VAL A 238 -19.13 -11.89 -6.49
CA VAL A 238 -19.96 -13.12 -6.59
C VAL A 238 -19.76 -13.99 -5.35
N SER A 239 -18.53 -14.22 -4.93
CA SER A 239 -18.21 -14.98 -3.70
C SER A 239 -18.84 -14.32 -2.47
N ARG A 240 -18.77 -12.99 -2.37
CA ARG A 240 -19.41 -12.22 -1.28
C ARG A 240 -20.94 -12.39 -1.27
N ARG A 241 -21.59 -12.41 -2.43
CA ARG A 241 -23.05 -12.57 -2.55
C ARG A 241 -23.51 -13.99 -2.26
N MET A 242 -22.82 -15.01 -2.78
CA MET A 242 -23.13 -16.42 -2.50
C MET A 242 -23.03 -16.71 -1.01
N THR A 243 -22.00 -16.18 -0.35
CA THR A 243 -21.82 -16.44 1.07
C THR A 243 -22.71 -15.60 2.00
N ARG A 244 -23.45 -14.61 1.48
CA ARG A 244 -24.55 -13.95 2.20
C ARG A 244 -25.84 -14.76 2.15
N ARG A 245 -26.05 -15.51 1.07
CA ARG A 245 -27.25 -16.37 0.91
C ARG A 245 -27.18 -17.58 1.84
N HIS A 246 -26.04 -18.29 1.88
CA HIS A 246 -25.91 -19.47 2.76
C HIS A 246 -25.85 -19.15 4.26
N GLY A 247 -25.48 -17.92 4.65
CA GLY A 247 -25.53 -17.50 6.05
C GLY A 247 -26.91 -17.06 6.53
N ALA A 248 -27.89 -16.92 5.63
CA ALA A 248 -29.27 -16.54 5.95
C ALA A 248 -30.22 -17.75 5.99
N GLU A 249 -29.77 -18.93 5.57
CA GLU A 249 -30.59 -20.15 5.45
C GLU A 249 -30.40 -21.15 6.61
N HIS A 250 -29.52 -20.84 7.58
CA HIS A 250 -29.33 -21.63 8.79
C HIS A 250 -29.38 -20.72 10.04
N PRO A 251 -30.58 -20.51 10.62
CA PRO A 251 -30.72 -19.99 11.98
C PRO A 251 -30.23 -20.99 13.04
#